data_AF-A0A963RZ53-F1
#
_entry.id   AF-A0A963RZ53-F1
#
_cell.length_a   1.000
_cell.length_b   1.000
_cell.length_c   1.000
_cell.angle_alpha   90.00
_cell.angle_beta   90.00
_cell.angle_gamma   90.00
#
_symmetry.space_group_name_H-M   'P 1'
#
loop_
_entity.id
_entity.type
_entity.pdbx_description
1 polymer ?
#
loop_
_entity_poly.entity_id
_entity_poly.type
_entity_poly.pdbx_seq_one_letter_code
_entity_poly.pdbx_strand_id
1 'polypeptide(L)'
;MANRSDRSKNQGKKPITIKRSSLGLLIVGVFLIYLLAVLALSRLTSSEPGTREDTQTQATQTDDGETAKPEAVPSDRKGFIVYIDRLIKSGKAEDTTRAMALIHEHWGKELQTDPELRQLLERVMAADEQIMQPEMEKAYVERVNNHWLPKLENLGMERPGDLRSLWKRHAELQELAYAVNDGADLDGEDASAARAKLKDALSKKQRALFPVLRNAYRDFLRAEIWEADIEVAVEGTGDRTIRMTSFHFVTNGNIAAMQRKADLILRKLRFKKAVYETYRGSRHYSFALSSPDDGDVGAWVGSRFEQAPE
;
A
#
# COMPACT_ATOMS: atom_id res chain seq x y z
N MET A 1 -24.33 58.11 13.99
CA MET A 1 -23.46 57.70 12.86
C MET A 1 -23.54 56.19 12.75
N ALA A 2 -24.24 55.70 11.72
CA ALA A 2 -24.47 54.28 11.49
C ALA A 2 -23.31 53.70 10.66
N ASN A 3 -22.69 52.62 11.13
CA ASN A 3 -21.62 51.94 10.41
C ASN A 3 -22.16 50.62 9.84
N ARG A 4 -22.30 50.59 8.51
CA ARG A 4 -22.68 49.42 7.69
C ARG A 4 -21.43 48.57 7.52
N SER A 5 -21.40 47.35 8.07
CA SER A 5 -20.39 46.36 7.73
C SER A 5 -20.93 45.45 6.62
N ASP A 6 -20.30 45.50 5.45
CA ASP A 6 -20.56 44.62 4.32
C ASP A 6 -20.24 43.16 4.65
N ARG A 7 -21.25 42.30 4.51
CA ARG A 7 -21.16 40.84 4.63
C ARG A 7 -21.03 40.26 3.22
N SER A 8 -19.79 40.05 2.78
CA SER A 8 -19.48 39.32 1.54
C SER A 8 -19.84 37.84 1.70
N LYS A 9 -20.83 37.38 0.91
CA LYS A 9 -21.23 35.97 0.81
C LYS A 9 -20.21 35.21 -0.03
N ASN A 10 -19.35 34.44 0.62
CA ASN A 10 -18.45 33.49 -0.04
C ASN A 10 -19.25 32.25 -0.47
N GLN A 11 -19.72 32.23 -1.73
CA GLN A 11 -20.41 31.09 -2.31
C GLN A 11 -19.44 29.96 -2.66
N GLY A 12 -19.63 28.84 -1.95
CA GLY A 12 -19.36 27.45 -2.31
C GLY A 12 -18.39 27.14 -3.46
N LYS A 13 -17.15 26.80 -3.11
CA LYS A 13 -16.42 25.76 -3.84
C LYS A 13 -16.62 24.44 -3.12
N LYS A 14 -17.43 23.55 -3.70
CA LYS A 14 -17.52 22.15 -3.26
C LYS A 14 -16.17 21.48 -3.54
N PRO A 15 -15.58 20.75 -2.57
CA PRO A 15 -14.38 19.97 -2.83
C PRO A 15 -14.68 18.91 -3.89
N ILE A 16 -13.80 18.77 -4.87
CA ILE A 16 -13.84 17.68 -5.85
C ILE A 16 -13.41 16.41 -5.10
N THR A 17 -14.39 15.62 -4.67
CA THR A 17 -14.14 14.31 -4.07
C THR A 17 -13.85 13.32 -5.20
N ILE A 18 -12.57 13.09 -5.49
CA ILE A 18 -12.14 12.01 -6.39
C ILE A 18 -12.35 10.69 -5.63
N LYS A 19 -13.28 9.85 -6.10
CA LYS A 19 -13.51 8.51 -5.54
C LYS A 19 -12.24 7.66 -5.70
N ARG A 20 -11.79 7.05 -4.60
CA ARG A 20 -10.60 6.15 -4.52
C ARG A 20 -10.61 5.02 -5.57
N SER A 21 -11.77 4.61 -6.07
CA SER A 21 -11.90 3.60 -7.13
C SER A 21 -11.14 3.96 -8.43
N SER A 22 -10.97 5.25 -8.72
CA SER A 22 -10.24 5.70 -9.91
C SER A 22 -8.70 5.58 -9.80
N LEU A 23 -8.17 5.48 -8.56
CA LEU A 23 -6.73 5.27 -8.33
C LEU A 23 -6.36 3.77 -8.36
N GLY A 24 -7.29 2.90 -7.96
CA GLY A 24 -7.18 1.44 -8.12
C GLY A 24 -7.08 1.04 -9.59
N LEU A 25 -7.89 1.64 -10.49
CA LEU A 25 -7.81 1.40 -11.94
C LEU A 25 -6.44 1.71 -12.56
N LEU A 26 -5.72 2.70 -12.04
CA LEU A 26 -4.37 3.06 -12.52
C LEU A 26 -3.31 2.03 -12.07
N ILE A 27 -3.46 1.48 -10.86
CA ILE A 27 -2.53 0.48 -10.32
C ILE A 27 -2.79 -0.90 -10.94
N VAL A 28 -4.07 -1.29 -11.09
CA VAL A 28 -4.47 -2.53 -11.78
C VAL A 28 -4.07 -2.48 -13.26
N GLY A 29 -4.22 -1.33 -13.93
CA GLY A 29 -3.78 -1.16 -15.32
C GLY A 29 -2.27 -1.33 -15.51
N VAL A 30 -1.45 -0.81 -14.60
CA VAL A 30 0.01 -1.00 -14.64
C VAL A 30 0.40 -2.45 -14.34
N PHE A 31 -0.31 -3.11 -13.41
CA PHE A 31 -0.09 -4.53 -13.11
C PHE A 31 -0.47 -5.45 -14.27
N LEU A 32 -1.57 -5.15 -14.97
CA LEU A 32 -2.04 -5.92 -16.13
C LEU A 32 -1.08 -5.78 -17.32
N ILE A 33 -0.56 -4.56 -17.57
CA ILE A 33 0.47 -4.33 -18.61
C ILE A 33 1.76 -5.11 -18.27
N TYR A 34 2.16 -5.14 -17.00
CA TYR A 34 3.34 -5.89 -16.56
C TYR A 34 3.14 -7.41 -16.67
N LEU A 35 1.96 -7.92 -16.30
CA LEU A 35 1.61 -9.35 -16.41
C LEU A 35 1.58 -9.81 -17.88
N LEU A 36 1.01 -9.00 -18.78
CA LEU A 36 1.00 -9.26 -20.23
C LEU A 36 2.41 -9.23 -20.83
N ALA A 37 3.28 -8.32 -20.37
CA ALA A 37 4.67 -8.27 -20.80
C ALA A 37 5.47 -9.50 -20.33
N VAL A 38 5.24 -9.99 -19.11
CA VAL A 38 5.87 -11.21 -18.58
C VAL A 38 5.39 -12.45 -19.33
N LEU A 39 4.09 -12.57 -19.61
CA LEU A 39 3.54 -13.68 -20.40
C LEU A 39 4.04 -13.68 -21.86
N ALA A 40 4.23 -12.50 -22.46
CA ALA A 40 4.81 -12.38 -23.79
C ALA A 40 6.30 -12.76 -23.81
N LEU A 41 7.07 -12.39 -22.78
CA LEU A 41 8.48 -12.76 -22.66
C LEU A 41 8.67 -14.27 -22.47
N SER A 42 7.83 -14.92 -21.67
CA SER A 42 7.86 -16.38 -21.45
C SER A 42 7.54 -17.18 -22.73
N ARG A 43 6.83 -16.59 -23.70
CA ARG A 43 6.61 -17.20 -25.02
C ARG A 43 7.77 -17.01 -25.99
N LEU A 44 8.63 -16.01 -25.75
CA LEU A 44 9.80 -15.72 -26.59
C LEU A 44 11.06 -16.48 -26.15
N THR A 45 11.13 -16.95 -24.90
CA THR A 45 12.27 -17.70 -24.38
C THR A 45 12.12 -19.22 -24.49
N SER A 46 10.99 -19.74 -24.96
CA SER A 46 10.77 -21.18 -25.18
C SER A 46 11.21 -21.63 -26.57
N SER A 47 12.45 -21.31 -26.93
CA SER A 47 13.14 -21.93 -28.06
C SER A 47 14.50 -22.42 -27.61
N GLU A 48 14.55 -23.57 -26.94
CA GLU A 48 15.78 -24.34 -26.81
C GLU A 48 15.67 -25.69 -27.50
N PRO A 49 16.79 -26.17 -28.07
CA PRO A 49 16.83 -27.30 -28.98
C PRO A 49 16.79 -28.62 -28.21
N GLY A 50 16.11 -29.59 -28.82
CA GLY A 50 15.76 -30.86 -28.20
C GLY A 50 16.94 -31.68 -27.72
N THR A 51 16.78 -32.24 -26.53
CA THR A 51 17.48 -33.44 -26.08
C THR A 51 16.40 -34.46 -25.75
N ARG A 52 16.38 -35.57 -26.49
CA ARG A 52 15.46 -36.70 -26.30
C ARG A 52 15.85 -37.45 -25.03
N GLU A 53 14.99 -37.45 -24.04
CA GLU A 53 14.94 -38.46 -22.99
C GLU A 53 13.58 -39.17 -23.06
N ASP A 54 13.63 -40.45 -23.42
CA ASP A 54 12.49 -41.34 -23.51
C ASP A 54 12.04 -41.73 -22.08
N THR A 55 11.09 -40.99 -21.52
CA THR A 55 10.33 -41.43 -20.33
C THR A 55 8.88 -41.55 -20.71
N GLN A 56 8.44 -42.80 -20.93
CA GLN A 56 7.02 -43.14 -21.12
C GLN A 56 6.27 -42.93 -19.81
N THR A 57 5.66 -41.76 -19.65
CA THR A 57 4.58 -41.55 -18.69
C THR A 57 3.26 -41.89 -19.37
N GLN A 58 2.57 -42.91 -18.87
CA GLN A 58 1.22 -43.26 -19.29
C GLN A 58 0.27 -42.10 -18.98
N ALA A 59 -0.16 -41.39 -20.02
CA ALA A 59 -1.19 -40.38 -19.95
C ALA A 59 -2.55 -41.06 -19.82
N THR A 60 -3.21 -40.84 -18.68
CA THR A 60 -4.64 -41.12 -18.52
C THR A 60 -5.40 -40.23 -19.50
N GLN A 61 -5.98 -40.86 -20.52
CA GLN A 61 -6.75 -40.24 -21.60
C GLN A 61 -8.10 -39.81 -21.03
N THR A 62 -8.20 -38.56 -20.57
CA THR A 62 -9.46 -37.95 -20.13
C THR A 62 -10.23 -37.45 -21.35
N ASP A 63 -11.35 -38.13 -21.61
CA ASP A 63 -12.59 -37.68 -22.24
C ASP A 63 -12.48 -36.59 -23.33
N ASP A 64 -12.74 -36.99 -24.58
CA ASP A 64 -12.83 -36.15 -25.78
C ASP A 64 -14.04 -35.20 -25.67
N GLY A 65 -13.87 -34.13 -24.88
CA GLY A 65 -14.81 -33.01 -24.84
C GLY A 65 -14.85 -32.35 -26.20
N GLU A 66 -15.89 -32.67 -26.98
CA GLU A 66 -16.23 -32.06 -28.27
C GLU A 66 -16.27 -30.53 -28.11
N THR A 67 -15.16 -29.86 -28.43
CA THR A 67 -15.04 -28.40 -28.34
C THR A 67 -15.99 -27.78 -29.35
N ALA A 68 -17.14 -27.31 -28.86
CA ALA A 68 -18.10 -26.58 -29.68
C ALA A 68 -17.39 -25.48 -30.48
N LYS A 69 -17.60 -25.49 -31.79
CA LYS A 69 -17.02 -24.51 -32.72
C LYS A 69 -17.27 -23.10 -32.19
N PRO A 70 -16.25 -22.22 -32.11
CA PRO A 70 -16.41 -20.90 -31.52
C PRO A 70 -17.48 -20.11 -32.27
N GLU A 71 -18.44 -19.57 -31.52
CA GLU A 71 -19.50 -18.72 -32.06
C GLU A 71 -18.87 -17.51 -32.78
N ALA A 72 -19.39 -17.18 -33.96
CA ALA A 72 -18.89 -16.06 -34.76
C ALA A 72 -19.18 -14.72 -34.08
N VAL A 73 -18.18 -13.84 -34.01
CA VAL A 73 -18.31 -12.50 -33.44
C VAL A 73 -19.12 -11.61 -34.39
N PRO A 74 -20.21 -10.96 -33.94
CA PRO A 74 -20.99 -10.07 -34.81
C PRO A 74 -20.18 -8.86 -35.26
N SER A 75 -20.29 -8.52 -36.55
CA SER A 75 -19.59 -7.38 -37.14
C SER A 75 -20.27 -6.03 -36.89
N ASP A 76 -21.58 -6.03 -36.60
CA ASP A 76 -22.31 -4.81 -36.28
C ASP A 76 -22.18 -4.47 -34.79
N ARG A 77 -22.12 -3.17 -34.48
CA ARG A 77 -21.90 -2.68 -33.11
C ARG A 77 -22.94 -3.18 -32.11
N LYS A 78 -24.21 -3.22 -32.49
CA LYS A 78 -25.29 -3.64 -31.58
C LYS A 78 -25.19 -5.13 -31.28
N GLY A 79 -24.97 -5.95 -32.30
CA GLY A 79 -24.70 -7.38 -32.18
C GLY A 79 -23.46 -7.65 -31.31
N PHE A 80 -22.38 -6.88 -31.53
CA PHE A 80 -21.15 -6.99 -30.74
C PHE A 80 -21.40 -6.71 -29.25
N ILE A 81 -22.10 -5.62 -28.91
CA ILE A 81 -22.45 -5.30 -27.50
C ILE A 81 -23.26 -6.45 -26.88
N VAL A 82 -24.26 -6.97 -27.58
CA VAL A 82 -25.08 -8.10 -27.10
C VAL A 82 -24.25 -9.37 -26.90
N TYR A 83 -23.28 -9.61 -27.78
CA TYR A 83 -22.37 -10.74 -27.69
C TYR A 83 -21.45 -10.62 -26.46
N ILE A 84 -20.86 -9.45 -26.23
CA ILE A 84 -20.05 -9.18 -25.02
C ILE A 84 -20.89 -9.33 -23.75
N ASP A 85 -22.12 -8.81 -23.73
CA ASP A 85 -23.01 -8.95 -22.58
C ASP A 85 -23.35 -10.42 -22.29
N ARG A 86 -23.37 -11.29 -23.31
CA ARG A 86 -23.55 -12.74 -23.13
C ARG A 86 -22.31 -13.37 -22.51
N LEU A 87 -21.11 -13.01 -22.96
CA LEU A 87 -19.86 -13.48 -22.38
C LEU A 87 -19.76 -13.10 -20.90
N ILE A 88 -20.08 -11.86 -20.54
CA ILE A 88 -20.13 -11.40 -19.14
C ILE A 88 -21.12 -12.25 -18.32
N LYS A 89 -22.33 -12.49 -18.85
CA LYS A 89 -23.39 -13.24 -18.15
C LYS A 89 -23.07 -14.73 -17.94
N SER A 90 -22.08 -15.28 -18.64
CA SER A 90 -21.63 -16.65 -18.41
C SER A 90 -21.07 -16.86 -17.00
N GLY A 91 -20.52 -15.79 -16.40
CA GLY A 91 -19.82 -15.85 -15.12
C GLY A 91 -18.48 -16.59 -15.15
N LYS A 92 -17.92 -16.87 -16.34
CA LYS A 92 -16.63 -17.58 -16.49
C LYS A 92 -15.48 -16.61 -16.75
N ALA A 93 -14.34 -16.84 -16.07
CA ALA A 93 -13.13 -16.01 -16.22
C ALA A 93 -12.58 -16.01 -17.67
N GLU A 94 -12.67 -17.14 -18.36
CA GLU A 94 -12.26 -17.26 -19.77
C GLU A 94 -13.10 -16.37 -20.70
N ASP A 95 -14.40 -16.26 -20.43
CA ASP A 95 -15.33 -15.46 -21.22
C ASP A 95 -15.19 -13.96 -20.95
N THR A 96 -14.92 -13.54 -19.70
CA THR A 96 -14.59 -12.13 -19.39
C THR A 96 -13.25 -11.72 -19.98
N THR A 97 -12.23 -12.59 -19.90
CA THR A 97 -10.93 -12.36 -20.56
C THR A 97 -11.10 -12.22 -22.07
N ARG A 98 -11.88 -13.10 -22.68
CA ARG A 98 -12.21 -13.04 -24.12
C ARG A 98 -12.96 -11.76 -24.47
N ALA A 99 -13.92 -11.35 -23.65
CA ALA A 99 -14.66 -10.11 -23.85
C ALA A 99 -13.74 -8.88 -23.85
N MET A 100 -12.80 -8.78 -22.89
CA MET A 100 -11.82 -7.69 -22.85
C MET A 100 -10.96 -7.66 -24.11
N ALA A 101 -10.43 -8.81 -24.52
CA ALA A 101 -9.59 -8.93 -25.72
C ALA A 101 -10.34 -8.45 -26.98
N LEU A 102 -11.59 -8.90 -27.16
CA LEU A 102 -12.41 -8.53 -28.31
C LEU A 102 -12.72 -7.03 -28.36
N ILE A 103 -13.00 -6.39 -27.21
CA ILE A 103 -13.24 -4.95 -27.16
C ILE A 103 -11.99 -4.18 -27.61
N HIS A 104 -10.81 -4.53 -27.10
CA HIS A 104 -9.57 -3.87 -27.49
C HIS A 104 -9.22 -4.08 -28.96
N GLU A 105 -9.42 -5.30 -29.46
CA GLU A 105 -9.16 -5.65 -30.85
C GLU A 105 -10.04 -4.85 -31.83
N HIS A 106 -11.34 -4.75 -31.55
CA HIS A 106 -12.30 -4.14 -32.48
C HIS A 106 -12.44 -2.63 -32.30
N TRP A 107 -12.20 -2.10 -31.08
CA TRP A 107 -12.57 -0.74 -30.71
C TRP A 107 -11.53 0.01 -29.87
N GLY A 108 -10.28 -0.46 -29.86
CA GLY A 108 -9.23 0.08 -28.98
C GLY A 108 -9.02 1.60 -29.08
N LYS A 109 -9.23 2.20 -30.26
CA LYS A 109 -9.07 3.65 -30.45
C LYS A 109 -10.29 4.43 -29.95
N GLU A 110 -11.48 3.87 -30.16
CA GLU A 110 -12.77 4.47 -29.88
C GLU A 110 -13.11 4.47 -28.38
N LEU A 111 -12.50 3.57 -27.59
CA LEU A 111 -12.63 3.54 -26.12
C LEU A 111 -12.30 4.88 -25.46
N GLN A 112 -11.50 5.75 -26.08
CA GLN A 112 -11.19 7.07 -25.53
C GLN A 112 -12.17 8.19 -25.91
N THR A 113 -13.09 7.93 -26.83
CA THR A 113 -14.01 8.98 -27.33
C THR A 113 -15.46 8.58 -27.17
N ASP A 114 -15.74 7.28 -27.12
CA ASP A 114 -17.08 6.73 -27.13
C ASP A 114 -17.55 6.36 -25.71
N PRO A 115 -18.58 7.04 -25.17
CA PRO A 115 -19.07 6.77 -23.82
C PRO A 115 -19.74 5.41 -23.68
N GLU A 116 -20.36 4.85 -24.73
CA GLU A 116 -21.05 3.56 -24.65
C GLU A 116 -20.03 2.41 -24.59
N LEU A 117 -18.97 2.49 -25.38
CA LEU A 117 -17.89 1.49 -25.36
C LEU A 117 -17.10 1.52 -24.04
N ARG A 118 -16.93 2.71 -23.43
CA ARG A 118 -16.36 2.83 -22.08
C ARG A 118 -17.23 2.14 -21.04
N GLN A 119 -18.54 2.39 -21.06
CA GLN A 119 -19.47 1.73 -20.14
C GLN A 119 -19.49 0.21 -20.36
N LEU A 120 -19.34 -0.26 -21.59
CA LEU A 120 -19.19 -1.69 -21.86
C LEU A 120 -17.91 -2.25 -21.24
N LEU A 121 -16.76 -1.60 -21.44
CA LEU A 121 -15.49 -2.02 -20.85
C LEU A 121 -15.55 -2.03 -19.32
N GLU A 122 -16.12 -0.99 -18.70
CA GLU A 122 -16.34 -0.91 -17.25
C GLU A 122 -17.17 -2.09 -16.74
N ARG A 123 -18.23 -2.48 -17.46
CA ARG A 123 -19.04 -3.66 -17.11
C ARG A 123 -18.27 -4.97 -17.23
N VAL A 124 -17.43 -5.12 -18.27
CA VAL A 124 -16.58 -6.32 -18.41
C VAL A 124 -15.57 -6.40 -17.27
N MET A 125 -14.88 -5.29 -16.96
CA MET A 125 -13.90 -5.23 -15.87
C MET A 125 -14.55 -5.54 -14.51
N ALA A 126 -15.73 -5.00 -14.24
CA ALA A 126 -16.46 -5.28 -13.01
C ALA A 126 -16.88 -6.76 -12.90
N ALA A 127 -17.26 -7.39 -14.01
CA ALA A 127 -17.58 -8.82 -14.03
C ALA A 127 -16.34 -9.68 -13.81
N ASP A 128 -15.22 -9.33 -14.44
CA ASP A 128 -13.94 -10.01 -14.25
C ASP A 128 -13.49 -9.94 -12.78
N GLU A 129 -13.58 -8.74 -12.19
CA GLU A 129 -13.28 -8.52 -10.77
C GLU A 129 -14.15 -9.39 -9.86
N GLN A 130 -15.46 -9.47 -10.11
CA GLN A 130 -16.37 -10.34 -9.34
C GLN A 130 -16.02 -11.83 -9.44
N ILE A 131 -15.59 -12.28 -10.62
CA ILE A 131 -15.22 -13.68 -10.84
C ILE A 131 -13.89 -14.00 -10.13
N MET A 132 -12.94 -13.07 -10.15
CA MET A 132 -11.62 -13.25 -9.53
C MET A 132 -11.65 -13.03 -8.01
N GLN A 133 -12.66 -12.34 -7.47
CA GLN A 133 -12.74 -11.97 -6.06
C GLN A 133 -12.55 -13.17 -5.09
N PRO A 134 -13.22 -14.34 -5.27
CA PRO A 134 -13.03 -15.48 -4.36
C PRO A 134 -11.60 -16.05 -4.40
N GLU A 135 -10.96 -16.05 -5.57
CA GLU A 135 -9.57 -16.52 -5.71
C GLU A 135 -8.60 -15.53 -5.06
N MET A 136 -8.80 -14.23 -5.25
CA MET A 136 -8.01 -13.18 -4.58
C MET A 136 -8.15 -13.25 -3.06
N GLU A 137 -9.35 -13.47 -2.56
CA GLU A 137 -9.63 -13.65 -1.13
C GLU A 137 -8.90 -14.87 -0.57
N LYS A 138 -9.02 -16.01 -1.24
CA LYS A 138 -8.32 -17.23 -0.84
C LYS A 138 -6.80 -17.02 -0.83
N ALA A 139 -6.25 -16.43 -1.88
CA ALA A 139 -4.82 -16.14 -2.00
C ALA A 139 -4.34 -15.15 -0.91
N TYR A 140 -5.17 -14.16 -0.57
CA TYR A 140 -4.91 -13.22 0.51
C TYR A 140 -4.84 -13.92 1.87
N VAL A 141 -5.87 -14.73 2.19
CA VAL A 141 -5.95 -15.49 3.45
C VAL A 141 -4.75 -16.42 3.60
N GLU A 142 -4.38 -17.12 2.53
CA GLU A 142 -3.22 -18.00 2.52
C GLU A 142 -1.92 -17.22 2.78
N ARG A 143 -1.74 -16.08 2.10
CA ARG A 143 -0.55 -15.23 2.27
C ARG A 143 -0.45 -14.62 3.67
N VAL A 144 -1.57 -14.21 4.26
CA VAL A 144 -1.62 -13.75 5.66
C VAL A 144 -1.08 -14.84 6.59
N ASN A 145 -1.61 -16.05 6.48
CA ASN A 145 -1.30 -17.13 7.41
C ASN A 145 0.09 -17.73 7.19
N ASN A 146 0.52 -17.88 5.94
CA ASN A 146 1.74 -18.63 5.61
C ASN A 146 2.97 -17.72 5.39
N HIS A 147 2.78 -16.42 5.21
CA HIS A 147 3.87 -15.50 4.92
C HIS A 147 3.94 -14.32 5.90
N TRP A 148 2.90 -13.48 5.97
CA TRP A 148 2.98 -12.21 6.70
C TRP A 148 2.97 -12.39 8.23
N LEU A 149 2.11 -13.26 8.77
CA LEU A 149 2.11 -13.56 10.21
C LEU A 149 3.44 -14.17 10.67
N PRO A 150 3.96 -15.24 10.03
CA PRO A 150 5.29 -15.77 10.37
C PRO A 150 6.40 -14.73 10.24
N LYS A 151 6.38 -13.89 9.20
CA LYS A 151 7.36 -12.80 9.03
C LYS A 151 7.30 -11.81 10.20
N LEU A 152 6.11 -11.43 10.65
CA LEU A 152 5.90 -10.54 11.79
C LEU A 152 6.37 -11.15 13.11
N GLU A 153 6.08 -12.44 13.33
CA GLU A 153 6.50 -13.17 14.53
C GLU A 153 8.03 -13.21 14.62
N ASN A 154 8.68 -13.55 13.50
CA ASN A 154 10.14 -13.62 13.37
C ASN A 154 10.85 -12.26 13.31
N LEU A 155 10.11 -11.15 13.27
CA LEU A 155 10.71 -9.82 13.32
C LEU A 155 11.39 -9.62 14.68
N GLY A 156 12.71 -9.45 14.66
CA GLY A 156 13.54 -9.34 15.86
C GLY A 156 13.09 -8.23 16.81
N MET A 157 13.15 -8.51 18.12
CA MET A 157 12.86 -7.55 19.20
C MET A 157 14.13 -6.94 19.80
N GLU A 158 15.29 -7.47 19.43
CA GLU A 158 16.58 -6.98 19.85
C GLU A 158 16.83 -5.57 19.34
N ARG A 159 17.73 -4.85 19.98
CA ARG A 159 18.05 -3.50 19.55
C ARG A 159 18.80 -3.52 18.21
N PRO A 160 18.42 -2.71 17.20
CA PRO A 160 19.24 -2.52 16.00
C PRO A 160 20.67 -2.10 16.33
N GLY A 161 21.67 -2.72 15.67
CA GLY A 161 23.09 -2.40 15.86
C GLY A 161 23.58 -1.19 15.05
N ASP A 162 22.87 -0.82 13.98
CA ASP A 162 23.17 0.35 13.15
C ASP A 162 21.89 1.00 12.59
N LEU A 163 22.06 2.19 11.98
CA LEU A 163 20.96 2.96 11.40
C LEU A 163 20.28 2.24 10.23
N ARG A 164 21.03 1.46 9.43
CA ARG A 164 20.49 0.70 8.30
C ARG A 164 19.51 -0.36 8.77
N SER A 165 19.87 -1.08 9.83
CA SER A 165 19.08 -2.13 10.47
C SER A 165 17.83 -1.57 11.14
N LEU A 166 17.93 -0.37 11.73
CA LEU A 166 16.77 0.36 12.26
C LEU A 166 15.77 0.67 11.14
N TRP A 167 16.23 1.25 10.02
CA TRP A 167 15.35 1.58 8.90
C TRP A 167 14.81 0.36 8.17
N LYS A 168 15.59 -0.73 8.10
CA LYS A 168 15.11 -2.02 7.60
C LYS A 168 13.89 -2.50 8.39
N ARG A 169 13.97 -2.50 9.73
CA ARG A 169 12.82 -2.90 10.57
C ARG A 169 11.62 -1.98 10.43
N HIS A 170 11.86 -0.67 10.36
CA HIS A 170 10.78 0.27 10.08
C HIS A 170 10.13 -0.03 8.73
N ALA A 171 10.91 -0.31 7.68
CA ALA A 171 10.39 -0.67 6.36
C ALA A 171 9.59 -1.99 6.38
N GLU A 172 10.05 -3.01 7.11
CA GLU A 172 9.34 -4.27 7.29
C GLU A 172 7.97 -4.06 7.98
N LEU A 173 7.89 -3.18 8.98
CA LEU A 173 6.61 -2.80 9.58
C LEU A 173 5.68 -2.08 8.57
N GLN A 174 6.24 -1.23 7.70
CA GLN A 174 5.45 -0.53 6.67
C GLN A 174 4.93 -1.50 5.61
N GLU A 175 5.76 -2.44 5.16
CA GLU A 175 5.38 -3.48 4.21
C GLU A 175 4.18 -4.29 4.73
N LEU A 176 4.23 -4.70 6.00
CA LEU A 176 3.12 -5.42 6.63
C LEU A 176 1.88 -4.54 6.80
N ALA A 177 2.03 -3.23 6.99
CA ALA A 177 0.90 -2.31 7.00
C ALA A 177 0.26 -2.16 5.61
N TYR A 178 1.05 -2.18 4.53
CA TYR A 178 0.51 -2.24 3.17
C TYR A 178 -0.26 -3.54 2.93
N ALA A 179 0.25 -4.68 3.40
CA ALA A 179 -0.46 -5.96 3.32
C ALA A 179 -1.83 -5.94 4.04
N VAL A 180 -1.98 -5.19 5.13
CA VAL A 180 -3.28 -4.96 5.76
C VAL A 180 -4.19 -4.12 4.87
N ASN A 181 -3.66 -3.09 4.20
CA ASN A 181 -4.42 -2.26 3.26
C ASN A 181 -4.83 -3.00 1.99
N ASP A 182 -4.02 -3.93 1.49
CA ASP A 182 -4.33 -4.70 0.29
C ASP A 182 -5.59 -5.57 0.49
N GLY A 183 -5.85 -6.00 1.72
CA GLY A 183 -7.09 -6.72 2.07
C GLY A 183 -8.28 -5.81 2.35
N ALA A 184 -8.16 -4.49 2.20
CA ALA A 184 -9.23 -3.54 2.50
C ALA A 184 -10.42 -3.66 1.54
N ASP A 185 -10.11 -3.95 0.27
CA ASP A 185 -11.07 -4.00 -0.84
C ASP A 185 -11.65 -5.42 -1.03
N LEU A 186 -11.34 -6.34 -0.13
CA LEU A 186 -11.88 -7.71 -0.11
C LEU A 186 -13.08 -7.76 0.85
N ASP A 187 -14.20 -8.29 0.39
CA ASP A 187 -15.47 -8.29 1.12
C ASP A 187 -15.76 -9.63 1.82
N GLY A 188 -15.05 -10.70 1.47
CA GLY A 188 -15.21 -12.03 2.05
C GLY A 188 -14.91 -12.09 3.55
N GLU A 189 -15.73 -12.87 4.26
CA GLU A 189 -15.63 -13.04 5.72
C GLU A 189 -14.25 -13.56 6.15
N ASP A 190 -13.71 -14.56 5.45
CA ASP A 190 -12.39 -15.13 5.73
C ASP A 190 -11.26 -14.11 5.50
N ALA A 191 -11.34 -13.32 4.42
CA ALA A 191 -10.37 -12.29 4.11
C ALA A 191 -10.39 -11.17 5.16
N SER A 192 -11.59 -10.74 5.58
CA SER A 192 -11.79 -9.78 6.66
C SER A 192 -11.23 -10.28 7.99
N ALA A 193 -11.50 -11.55 8.35
CA ALA A 193 -10.97 -12.17 9.54
C ALA A 193 -9.43 -12.28 9.51
N ALA A 194 -8.84 -12.66 8.37
CA ALA A 194 -7.40 -12.71 8.18
C ALA A 194 -6.76 -11.31 8.30
N ARG A 195 -7.37 -10.30 7.68
CA ARG A 195 -6.93 -8.89 7.77
C ARG A 195 -6.94 -8.41 9.22
N ALA A 196 -8.04 -8.63 9.94
CA ALA A 196 -8.18 -8.24 11.34
C ALA A 196 -7.13 -8.92 12.22
N LYS A 197 -6.87 -10.21 11.99
CA LYS A 197 -5.83 -10.99 12.69
C LYS A 197 -4.42 -10.41 12.45
N LEU A 198 -4.08 -10.12 11.19
CA LEU A 198 -2.79 -9.50 10.84
C LEU A 198 -2.64 -8.11 11.47
N LYS A 199 -3.69 -7.28 11.39
CA LYS A 199 -3.72 -5.93 11.94
C LYS A 199 -3.52 -5.93 13.46
N ASP A 200 -4.23 -6.79 14.20
CA ASP A 200 -4.08 -6.90 15.65
C ASP A 200 -2.67 -7.37 16.05
N ALA A 201 -2.14 -8.40 15.38
CA ALA A 201 -0.79 -8.88 15.61
C ALA A 201 0.25 -7.78 15.36
N LEU A 202 0.12 -7.07 14.23
CA LEU A 202 1.02 -5.98 13.86
C LEU A 202 0.95 -4.83 14.87
N SER A 203 -0.26 -4.43 15.28
CA SER A 203 -0.48 -3.41 16.31
C SER A 203 0.22 -3.76 17.62
N LYS A 204 0.09 -5.01 18.09
CA LYS A 204 0.78 -5.51 19.29
C LYS A 204 2.30 -5.47 19.13
N LYS A 205 2.83 -5.95 17.99
CA LYS A 205 4.28 -5.94 17.73
C LYS A 205 4.82 -4.51 17.67
N GLN A 206 4.13 -3.60 17.01
CA GLN A 206 4.54 -2.20 16.89
C GLN A 206 4.63 -1.51 18.28
N ARG A 207 3.64 -1.73 19.15
CA ARG A 207 3.68 -1.21 20.55
C ARG A 207 4.92 -1.65 21.30
N ALA A 208 5.38 -2.88 21.07
CA ALA A 208 6.59 -3.40 21.70
C ALA A 208 7.88 -2.92 21.01
N LEU A 209 7.87 -2.77 19.68
CA LEU A 209 9.09 -2.50 18.90
C LEU A 209 9.44 -1.01 18.82
N PHE A 210 8.47 -0.10 18.74
CA PHE A 210 8.76 1.33 18.60
C PHE A 210 9.61 1.91 19.75
N PRO A 211 9.40 1.57 21.04
CA PRO A 211 10.32 1.96 22.11
C PRO A 211 11.76 1.51 21.87
N VAL A 212 11.96 0.29 21.36
CA VAL A 212 13.29 -0.25 21.02
C VAL A 212 13.93 0.55 19.88
N LEU A 213 13.18 0.85 18.82
CA LEU A 213 13.66 1.65 17.69
C LEU A 213 14.01 3.08 18.11
N ARG A 214 13.20 3.70 18.97
CA ARG A 214 13.45 5.05 19.49
C ARG A 214 14.69 5.11 20.36
N ASN A 215 14.90 4.11 21.23
CA ASN A 215 16.15 4.00 21.98
C ASN A 215 17.35 3.81 21.05
N ALA A 216 17.29 2.91 20.05
CA ALA A 216 18.36 2.74 19.07
C ALA A 216 18.68 4.06 18.36
N TYR A 217 17.65 4.77 17.89
CA TYR A 217 17.82 6.08 17.25
C TYR A 217 18.48 7.11 18.18
N ARG A 218 18.15 7.15 19.47
CA ARG A 218 18.84 8.01 20.45
C ARG A 218 20.35 7.82 20.43
N ASP A 219 20.80 6.57 20.48
CA ASP A 219 22.24 6.28 20.56
C ASP A 219 22.95 6.58 19.24
N PHE A 220 22.31 6.29 18.10
CA PHE A 220 22.86 6.69 16.79
C PHE A 220 22.92 8.20 16.65
N LEU A 221 21.84 8.91 17.02
CA LEU A 221 21.82 10.36 16.96
C LEU A 221 22.91 10.93 17.86
N ARG A 222 23.02 10.47 19.12
CA ARG A 222 24.07 10.88 20.05
C ARG A 222 25.48 10.66 19.47
N ALA A 223 25.72 9.53 18.81
CA ALA A 223 27.00 9.23 18.17
C ALA A 223 27.26 10.06 16.91
N GLU A 224 26.22 10.55 16.22
CA GLU A 224 26.36 11.41 15.04
C GLU A 224 26.67 12.86 15.42
N ILE A 225 26.07 13.34 16.52
CA ILE A 225 26.12 14.76 16.90
C ILE A 225 27.01 15.04 18.12
N TRP A 226 27.84 14.06 18.52
CA TRP A 226 28.71 14.18 19.70
C TRP A 226 29.71 15.33 19.58
N GLU A 227 30.25 15.58 18.38
CA GLU A 227 31.21 16.68 18.13
C GLU A 227 30.57 18.07 18.30
N ALA A 228 29.25 18.15 18.26
CA ALA A 228 28.50 19.38 18.51
C ALA A 228 28.13 19.55 19.99
N ASP A 229 28.67 18.72 20.90
CA ASP A 229 28.36 18.74 22.34
C ASP A 229 26.84 18.72 22.61
N ILE A 230 26.11 17.88 21.86
CA ILE A 230 24.67 17.70 22.05
C ILE A 230 24.41 16.39 22.79
N GLU A 231 23.93 16.51 24.03
CA GLU A 231 23.41 15.36 24.78
C GLU A 231 22.02 14.99 24.27
N VAL A 232 21.76 13.69 24.12
CA VAL A 232 20.47 13.18 23.65
C VAL A 232 19.90 12.18 24.65
N ALA A 233 18.66 12.40 25.07
CA ALA A 233 17.90 11.49 25.92
C ALA A 233 16.55 11.15 25.29
N VAL A 234 16.01 9.97 25.63
CA VAL A 234 14.60 9.65 25.40
C VAL A 234 13.95 9.38 26.74
N GLU A 235 12.72 9.86 26.89
CA GLU A 235 12.04 9.88 28.18
C GLU A 235 10.51 9.81 28.03
N GLY A 236 9.84 9.65 29.17
CA GLY A 236 8.40 9.53 29.27
C GLY A 236 7.89 8.12 28.96
N THR A 237 6.58 7.94 29.08
CA THR A 237 5.94 6.63 28.88
C THR A 237 6.21 6.11 27.48
N GLY A 238 6.85 4.94 27.44
CA GLY A 238 7.23 4.27 26.22
C GLY A 238 8.27 5.00 25.40
N ASP A 239 9.06 5.95 25.94
CA ASP A 239 10.17 6.69 25.30
C ASP A 239 9.76 7.70 24.21
N ARG A 240 8.54 8.22 24.28
CA ARG A 240 7.94 9.05 23.20
C ARG A 240 8.39 10.50 23.17
N THR A 241 9.24 10.93 24.10
CA THR A 241 9.85 12.26 24.09
C THR A 241 11.34 12.13 23.81
N ILE A 242 11.84 12.85 22.81
CA ILE A 242 13.28 13.04 22.62
C ILE A 242 13.70 14.39 23.17
N ARG A 243 14.79 14.43 23.92
CA ARG A 243 15.37 15.63 24.52
C ARG A 243 16.79 15.79 24.00
N MET A 244 17.10 16.98 23.53
CA MET A 244 18.43 17.38 23.06
C MET A 244 18.90 18.58 23.87
N THR A 245 20.07 18.47 24.51
CA THR A 245 20.63 19.49 25.39
C THR A 245 21.97 19.96 24.85
N SER A 246 22.11 21.25 24.58
CA SER A 246 23.35 21.87 24.09
C SER A 246 23.30 23.39 24.15
N PHE A 247 24.45 24.03 24.37
CA PHE A 247 24.59 25.49 24.29
C PHE A 247 24.20 26.05 22.92
N HIS A 248 24.24 25.24 21.84
CA HIS A 248 23.79 25.63 20.52
C HIS A 248 22.31 26.04 20.48
N PHE A 249 21.49 25.56 21.42
CA PHE A 249 20.06 25.86 21.49
C PHE A 249 19.74 27.17 22.23
N VAL A 250 20.71 28.06 22.48
CA VAL A 250 20.43 29.44 22.93
C VAL A 250 19.67 30.23 21.85
N THR A 251 19.95 29.96 20.56
CA THR A 251 19.33 30.71 19.46
C THR A 251 18.14 29.96 18.86
N ASN A 252 17.02 30.68 18.67
CA ASN A 252 15.82 30.14 18.04
C ASN A 252 16.08 29.61 16.61
N GLY A 253 17.06 30.21 15.90
CA GLY A 253 17.46 29.79 14.56
C GLY A 253 18.02 28.36 14.54
N ASN A 254 18.89 28.02 15.49
CA ASN A 254 19.48 26.70 15.61
C ASN A 254 18.42 25.64 15.98
N ILE A 255 17.52 25.97 16.92
CA ILE A 255 16.39 25.10 17.30
C ILE A 255 15.51 24.82 16.06
N ALA A 256 15.13 25.86 15.31
CA ALA A 256 14.28 25.70 14.14
C ALA A 256 14.96 24.89 13.02
N ALA A 257 16.27 25.07 12.82
CA ALA A 257 17.04 24.30 11.86
C ALA A 257 17.12 22.82 12.23
N MET A 258 17.41 22.50 13.50
CA MET A 258 17.44 21.13 14.00
C MET A 258 16.07 20.47 13.91
N GLN A 259 15.01 21.16 14.35
CA GLN A 259 13.64 20.66 14.27
C GLN A 259 13.24 20.32 12.84
N ARG A 260 13.53 21.18 11.86
CA ARG A 260 13.19 20.88 10.45
C ARG A 260 13.89 19.64 9.92
N LYS A 261 15.14 19.41 10.30
CA LYS A 261 15.91 18.21 9.89
C LYS A 261 15.38 16.95 10.56
N ALA A 262 15.02 17.03 11.85
CA ALA A 262 14.60 15.88 12.64
C ALA A 262 13.12 15.52 12.48
N ASP A 263 12.23 16.48 12.16
CA ASP A 263 10.77 16.34 12.24
C ASP A 263 10.24 15.06 11.57
N LEU A 264 10.61 14.81 10.31
CA LEU A 264 10.14 13.64 9.58
C LEU A 264 10.60 12.32 10.21
N ILE A 265 11.88 12.25 10.62
CA ILE A 265 12.45 11.05 11.23
C ILE A 265 11.77 10.78 12.58
N LEU A 266 11.61 11.82 13.40
CA LEU A 266 10.98 11.71 14.72
C LEU A 266 9.52 11.24 14.60
N ARG A 267 8.78 11.76 13.61
CA ARG A 267 7.40 11.32 13.34
C ARG A 267 7.33 9.89 12.85
N LYS A 268 8.23 9.48 11.94
CA LYS A 268 8.32 8.09 11.46
C LYS A 268 8.58 7.10 12.60
N LEU A 269 9.41 7.48 13.56
CA LEU A 269 9.68 6.71 14.77
C LEU A 269 8.63 6.90 15.88
N ARG A 270 7.54 7.62 15.60
CA ARG A 270 6.41 7.85 16.52
C ARG A 270 6.77 8.54 17.83
N PHE A 271 7.79 9.40 17.82
CA PHE A 271 7.96 10.37 18.89
C PHE A 271 6.76 11.32 18.92
N LYS A 272 6.29 11.68 20.11
CA LYS A 272 5.18 12.63 20.34
C LYS A 272 5.69 14.03 20.69
N LYS A 273 6.92 14.14 21.17
CA LYS A 273 7.50 15.42 21.60
C LYS A 273 9.00 15.47 21.31
N ALA A 274 9.47 16.63 20.86
CA ALA A 274 10.88 17.00 20.81
C ALA A 274 11.13 18.16 21.77
N VAL A 275 12.17 18.07 22.60
CA VAL A 275 12.54 19.09 23.58
C VAL A 275 13.98 19.53 23.34
N TYR A 276 14.21 20.83 23.34
CA TYR A 276 15.52 21.47 23.15
C TYR A 276 15.86 22.30 24.38
N GLU A 277 17.01 22.03 24.99
CA GLU A 277 17.51 22.69 26.20
C GLU A 277 18.91 23.25 25.99
N THR A 278 19.20 24.39 26.61
CA THR A 278 20.56 24.94 26.58
C THR A 278 21.49 24.16 27.52
N TYR A 279 21.01 23.89 28.73
CA TYR A 279 21.65 23.06 29.73
C TYR A 279 20.58 22.37 30.56
N ARG A 280 20.95 21.34 31.31
CA ARG A 280 19.98 20.53 32.07
C ARG A 280 19.23 21.39 33.08
N GLY A 281 17.90 21.41 32.99
CA GLY A 281 17.03 22.22 33.86
C GLY A 281 16.90 23.69 33.45
N SER A 282 17.44 24.10 32.30
CA SER A 282 17.26 25.45 31.76
C SER A 282 15.86 25.68 31.23
N ARG A 283 15.62 26.90 30.71
CA ARG A 283 14.51 27.14 29.79
C ARG A 283 14.61 26.16 28.62
N HIS A 284 13.47 25.62 28.20
CA HIS A 284 13.38 24.69 27.08
C HIS A 284 12.36 25.15 26.06
N TYR A 285 12.57 24.71 24.83
CA TYR A 285 11.57 24.77 23.75
C TYR A 285 11.06 23.37 23.49
N SER A 286 9.75 23.24 23.32
CA SER A 286 9.16 21.94 23.00
C SER A 286 8.24 22.00 21.81
N PHE A 287 8.30 20.96 21.00
CA PHE A 287 7.49 20.78 19.82
C PHE A 287 6.67 19.51 19.99
N ALA A 288 5.35 19.66 19.96
CA ALA A 288 4.45 18.52 19.83
C ALA A 288 4.55 17.99 18.39
N LEU A 289 4.69 16.68 18.25
CA LEU A 289 4.81 16.00 16.97
C LEU A 289 3.47 15.32 16.67
N SER A 290 2.89 15.65 15.52
CA SER A 290 1.73 14.92 15.00
C SER A 290 2.22 13.61 14.38
N SER A 291 2.31 12.59 15.23
CA SER A 291 2.67 11.22 14.87
C SER A 291 1.56 10.26 15.32
N PRO A 292 1.38 9.11 14.64
CA PRO A 292 0.44 8.07 15.06
C PRO A 292 0.88 7.44 16.40
N ASP A 293 -0.04 6.82 17.11
CA ASP A 293 0.28 6.02 18.30
C ASP A 293 1.01 4.73 17.92
N ASP A 294 1.78 4.15 18.85
CA ASP A 294 2.59 2.95 18.56
C ASP A 294 1.75 1.73 18.14
N GLY A 295 0.44 1.73 18.41
CA GLY A 295 -0.47 0.65 17.97
C GLY A 295 -1.20 0.93 16.66
N ASP A 296 -1.11 2.13 16.11
CA ASP A 296 -1.82 2.47 14.88
C ASP A 296 -1.15 1.76 13.70
N VAL A 297 -1.93 0.97 12.96
CA VAL A 297 -1.44 0.28 11.76
C VAL A 297 -1.63 1.21 10.57
N GLY A 298 -0.59 1.35 9.74
CA GLY A 298 -0.58 2.22 8.58
C GLY A 298 0.83 2.47 8.06
N ALA A 299 0.93 3.19 6.96
CA ALA A 299 2.19 3.45 6.27
C ALA A 299 2.41 4.94 6.00
N TRP A 300 3.68 5.36 5.98
CA TRP A 300 4.05 6.71 5.57
C TRP A 300 4.14 6.82 4.04
N VAL A 301 3.33 7.70 3.46
CA VAL A 301 3.40 8.11 2.05
C VAL A 301 3.96 9.53 2.01
N GLY A 302 5.25 9.65 1.70
CA GLY A 302 5.99 10.90 1.83
C GLY A 302 6.06 11.36 3.29
N SER A 303 5.44 12.50 3.59
CA SER A 303 5.34 13.09 4.94
C SER A 303 4.00 12.85 5.63
N ARG A 304 3.08 12.13 5.00
CA ARG A 304 1.75 11.82 5.54
C ARG A 304 1.70 10.38 6.02
N PHE A 305 1.08 10.15 7.18
CA PHE A 305 0.72 8.82 7.64
C PHE A 305 -0.67 8.46 7.10
N GLU A 306 -0.76 7.32 6.42
CA GLU A 306 -2.01 6.75 5.94
C GLU A 306 -2.35 5.56 6.84
N GLN A 307 -3.35 5.76 7.69
CA GLN A 307 -3.84 4.73 8.59
C GLN A 307 -4.55 3.63 7.79
N ALA A 308 -4.32 2.39 8.19
CA ALA A 308 -5.02 1.26 7.63
C ALA A 308 -6.51 1.33 7.96
N PRO A 309 -7.39 0.93 7.02
CA PRO A 309 -8.83 0.96 7.24
C PRO A 309 -9.23 0.12 8.45
N GLU A 310 -10.38 0.46 9.04
CA GLU A 310 -10.88 -0.20 10.25
C GLU A 310 -11.07 -1.71 10.07
#